data_AF-A0A674P2S1-F1
#
_entry.id   AF-A0A674P2S1-F1
#
_cell.length_a   1.000
_cell.length_b   1.000
_cell.length_c   1.000
_cell.angle_alpha   90.00
_cell.angle_beta   90.00
_cell.angle_gamma   90.00
#
_symmetry.space_group_name_H-M   'P 1'
#
loop_
_entity.id
_entity.type
_entity.pdbx_description
1 polymer ?
#
loop_
_entity_poly.entity_id
_entity_poly.type
_entity_poly.pdbx_seq_one_letter_code
_entity_poly.pdbx_strand_id
1 'polypeptide(L)'
;MSFYKNTIQKMLPKAYVHKYVSREIKAAVFHYKDLQPVVDKYVYNDGTTKNLMSLTGTIPVAYDGKTYNIPVCVWLEESYPQTCPLCYIKPTPEMMIMQSKNITSNGEVLLKYLDEWSPDICDLVSLLQVMISLFEDTPPLCMKPFREPVQESCFLQFHRHSEVRSWPDGSLYLSFPTEADELSCRGNETSC
;
A
#
# COMPACT_ATOMS: atom_id res chain seq x y z
N MET A 1 -13.07 -9.58 -24.64
CA MET A 1 -11.64 -9.67 -24.24
C MET A 1 -10.73 -10.16 -25.39
N SER A 2 -10.61 -9.46 -26.53
CA SER A 2 -9.66 -9.87 -27.60
C SER A 2 -8.99 -8.74 -28.40
N PHE A 3 -8.96 -7.50 -27.90
CA PHE A 3 -8.36 -6.37 -28.64
C PHE A 3 -6.81 -6.36 -28.63
N TYR A 4 -6.16 -7.07 -27.70
CA TYR A 4 -4.71 -6.90 -27.46
C TYR A 4 -3.79 -7.80 -28.28
N LYS A 5 -4.28 -8.90 -28.88
CA LYS A 5 -3.42 -9.93 -29.51
C LYS A 5 -2.50 -9.37 -30.61
N ASN A 6 -2.98 -8.39 -31.38
CA ASN A 6 -2.21 -7.78 -32.48
C ASN A 6 -1.80 -6.31 -32.22
N THR A 7 -2.18 -5.75 -31.08
CA THR A 7 -1.98 -4.31 -30.76
C THR A 7 -0.75 -4.09 -29.91
N ILE A 8 -0.42 -5.00 -28.98
CA ILE A 8 0.72 -4.85 -28.05
C ILE A 8 2.03 -4.58 -28.80
N GLN A 9 2.29 -5.33 -29.88
CA GLN A 9 3.52 -5.15 -30.66
C GLN A 9 3.65 -3.75 -31.26
N LYS A 10 2.51 -3.11 -31.61
CA LYS A 10 2.46 -1.75 -32.17
C LYS A 10 2.57 -0.67 -31.11
N MET A 11 2.24 -0.99 -29.85
CA MET A 11 2.38 -0.07 -28.73
C MET A 11 3.84 0.07 -28.29
N LEU A 12 4.61 -1.00 -28.37
CA LEU A 12 6.00 -1.02 -27.91
C LEU A 12 6.85 0.04 -28.63
N PRO A 13 7.62 0.86 -27.88
CA PRO A 13 8.66 1.71 -28.45
C PRO A 13 9.69 0.92 -29.26
N LYS A 14 10.33 1.58 -30.24
CA LYS A 14 11.28 0.95 -31.18
C LYS A 14 12.48 0.26 -30.52
N ALA A 15 12.85 0.67 -29.31
CA ALA A 15 14.00 0.16 -28.58
C ALA A 15 13.82 -1.31 -28.11
N TYR A 16 12.58 -1.76 -27.92
CA TYR A 16 12.32 -3.08 -27.38
C TYR A 16 12.54 -4.20 -28.39
N VAL A 17 12.84 -5.40 -27.90
CA VAL A 17 12.75 -6.63 -28.69
C VAL A 17 11.28 -7.02 -28.88
N HIS A 18 10.57 -6.34 -29.79
CA HIS A 18 9.11 -6.37 -29.94
C HIS A 18 8.49 -7.78 -29.89
N LYS A 19 9.09 -8.77 -30.58
CA LYS A 19 8.58 -10.15 -30.63
C LYS A 19 8.63 -10.83 -29.27
N TYR A 20 9.75 -10.70 -28.56
CA TYR A 20 9.96 -11.29 -27.25
C TYR A 20 9.05 -10.62 -26.22
N VAL A 21 9.13 -9.29 -26.10
CA VAL A 21 8.38 -8.53 -25.11
C VAL A 21 6.88 -8.67 -25.30
N SER A 22 6.39 -8.67 -26.55
CA SER A 22 4.97 -8.91 -26.80
C SER A 22 4.52 -10.30 -26.38
N ARG A 23 5.36 -11.34 -26.49
CA ARG A 23 5.04 -12.70 -26.05
C ARG A 23 4.93 -12.77 -24.53
N GLU A 24 5.91 -12.20 -23.82
CA GLU A 24 5.92 -12.16 -22.35
C GLU A 24 4.70 -11.43 -21.79
N ILE A 25 4.39 -10.24 -22.33
CA ILE A 25 3.21 -9.47 -21.95
C ILE A 25 1.92 -10.26 -22.22
N LYS A 26 1.83 -10.95 -23.37
CA LYS A 26 0.66 -11.77 -23.70
C LYS A 26 0.50 -12.93 -22.72
N ALA A 27 1.59 -13.57 -22.30
CA ALA A 27 1.57 -14.61 -21.29
C ALA A 27 1.08 -14.05 -19.95
N ALA A 28 1.67 -12.97 -19.46
CA ALA A 28 1.29 -12.34 -18.20
C ALA A 28 -0.20 -11.92 -18.18
N VAL A 29 -0.69 -11.21 -19.20
CA VAL A 29 -2.10 -10.79 -19.32
C VAL A 29 -3.04 -11.99 -19.54
N PHE A 30 -2.53 -13.09 -20.10
CA PHE A 30 -3.30 -14.33 -20.19
C PHE A 30 -3.50 -14.97 -18.81
N HIS A 31 -2.48 -14.98 -17.94
CA HIS A 31 -2.60 -15.51 -16.59
C HIS A 31 -3.34 -14.57 -15.63
N TYR A 32 -3.07 -13.27 -15.70
CA TYR A 32 -3.62 -12.24 -14.82
C TYR A 32 -4.45 -11.24 -15.62
N LYS A 33 -5.77 -11.46 -15.64
CA LYS A 33 -6.70 -10.75 -16.54
C LYS A 33 -6.88 -9.26 -16.23
N ASP A 34 -6.62 -8.88 -14.98
CA ASP A 34 -6.76 -7.50 -14.52
C ASP A 34 -5.49 -6.66 -14.76
N LEU A 35 -4.42 -7.27 -15.27
CA LEU A 35 -3.25 -6.56 -15.76
C LEU A 35 -3.46 -6.05 -17.18
N GLN A 36 -3.06 -4.82 -17.43
CA GLN A 36 -3.14 -4.18 -18.73
C GLN A 36 -1.78 -3.63 -19.17
N PRO A 37 -1.38 -3.85 -20.44
CA PRO A 37 -0.20 -3.23 -20.99
C PRO A 37 -0.45 -1.76 -21.28
N VAL A 38 0.41 -0.88 -20.76
CA VAL A 38 0.33 0.57 -20.91
C VAL A 38 1.71 1.11 -21.23
N VAL A 39 1.80 1.97 -22.25
CA VAL A 39 3.02 2.74 -22.51
C VAL A 39 2.85 4.12 -21.89
N ASP A 40 3.77 4.48 -21.00
CA ASP A 40 3.70 5.71 -20.24
C ASP A 40 5.11 6.23 -19.92
N LYS A 41 5.21 7.49 -19.50
CA LYS A 41 6.46 8.15 -19.20
C LYS A 41 6.94 7.79 -17.79
N TYR A 42 8.02 7.01 -17.73
CA TYR A 42 8.76 6.72 -16.51
C TYR A 42 9.75 7.85 -16.21
N VAL A 43 9.89 8.21 -14.93
CA VAL A 43 10.83 9.23 -14.44
C VAL A 43 11.84 8.55 -13.52
N TYR A 44 13.11 8.56 -13.90
CA TYR A 44 14.20 8.00 -13.11
C TYR A 44 14.60 8.93 -11.96
N ASN A 45 15.33 8.38 -10.99
CA ASN A 45 15.80 9.13 -9.83
C ASN A 45 16.75 10.29 -10.18
N ASP A 46 17.42 10.24 -11.33
CA ASP A 46 18.26 11.32 -11.86
C ASP A 46 17.46 12.42 -12.59
N GLY A 47 16.12 12.29 -12.63
CA GLY A 47 15.21 13.21 -13.31
C GLY A 47 15.07 12.95 -14.81
N THR A 48 15.82 12.00 -15.38
CA THR A 48 15.63 11.61 -16.78
C THR A 48 14.28 10.92 -16.95
N THR A 49 13.73 10.99 -18.16
CA THR A 49 12.42 10.39 -18.46
C THR A 49 12.47 9.56 -19.72
N LYS A 50 11.75 8.45 -19.73
CA LYS A 50 11.63 7.55 -20.89
C LYS A 50 10.19 7.06 -21.04
N ASN A 51 9.78 6.80 -22.28
CA ASN A 51 8.50 6.14 -22.54
C ASN A 51 8.72 4.63 -22.46
N LEU A 52 8.22 4.00 -21.39
CA LEU A 52 8.39 2.59 -21.13
C LEU A 52 7.06 1.86 -21.22
N MET A 53 7.12 0.58 -21.56
CA MET A 53 5.98 -0.33 -21.41
C MET A 53 5.86 -0.78 -19.95
N SER A 54 4.64 -0.79 -19.43
CA SER A 54 4.31 -1.33 -18.11
C SER A 54 3.15 -2.31 -18.19
N LEU A 55 3.10 -3.25 -17.25
CA LEU A 55 1.91 -4.00 -16.89
C LEU A 55 1.34 -3.38 -15.62
N THR A 56 0.23 -2.65 -15.75
CA THR A 56 -0.46 -2.01 -14.63
C THR A 56 -1.81 -2.67 -14.41
N GLY A 57 -2.17 -2.93 -13.16
CA GLY A 57 -3.46 -3.54 -12.81
C GLY A 57 -3.41 -4.13 -11.42
N THR A 58 -4.13 -5.21 -11.19
CA THR A 58 -4.14 -5.91 -9.90
C THR A 58 -3.78 -7.39 -10.04
N ILE A 59 -3.16 -7.95 -9.01
CA ILE A 59 -2.93 -9.40 -8.86
C ILE A 59 -3.70 -9.93 -7.65
N PRO A 60 -4.31 -11.12 -7.75
CA PRO A 60 -5.00 -11.75 -6.62
C PRO A 60 -3.98 -12.35 -5.64
N VAL A 61 -4.12 -12.02 -4.36
CA VAL A 61 -3.27 -12.50 -3.27
C VAL A 61 -4.15 -13.05 -2.15
N ALA A 62 -3.90 -14.28 -1.70
CA ALA A 62 -4.62 -14.87 -0.58
C ALA A 62 -3.95 -14.49 0.75
N TYR A 63 -4.67 -13.80 1.62
CA TYR A 63 -4.20 -13.45 2.95
C TYR A 63 -5.32 -13.67 3.98
N ASP A 64 -5.02 -14.39 5.06
CA ASP A 64 -5.95 -14.65 6.15
C ASP A 64 -7.33 -15.19 5.68
N GLY A 65 -7.30 -16.19 4.79
CA GLY A 65 -8.50 -16.83 4.24
C GLY A 65 -9.32 -15.99 3.26
N LYS A 66 -8.84 -14.79 2.87
CA LYS A 66 -9.49 -13.90 1.90
C LYS A 66 -8.56 -13.58 0.74
N THR A 67 -9.12 -13.39 -0.45
CA THR A 67 -8.36 -12.93 -1.62
C THR A 67 -8.49 -11.42 -1.77
N TYR A 68 -7.35 -10.74 -1.82
CA TYR A 68 -7.23 -9.31 -2.06
C TYR A 68 -6.64 -9.04 -3.44
N ASN A 69 -7.15 -8.01 -4.12
CA ASN A 69 -6.61 -7.58 -5.41
C ASN A 69 -5.58 -6.48 -5.16
N ILE A 70 -4.30 -6.85 -5.18
CA ILE A 70 -3.21 -5.94 -4.88
C ILE A 70 -2.84 -5.17 -6.15
N PRO A 71 -2.93 -3.83 -6.17
CA PRO A 71 -2.56 -3.02 -7.32
C PRO A 71 -1.05 -2.96 -7.50
N VAL A 72 -0.59 -3.35 -8.69
CA VAL A 72 0.82 -3.43 -9.07
C VAL A 72 1.09 -2.73 -10.40
N CYS A 73 2.35 -2.36 -10.59
CA CYS A 73 2.88 -1.79 -11.82
C CYS A 73 4.27 -2.35 -12.07
N VAL A 74 4.40 -3.16 -13.11
CA VAL A 74 5.68 -3.76 -13.52
C VAL A 74 6.16 -3.05 -14.78
N TRP A 75 7.20 -2.24 -14.66
CA TRP A 75 7.83 -1.53 -15.77
C TRP A 75 8.89 -2.41 -16.44
N LEU A 76 8.91 -2.39 -17.76
CA LEU A 76 9.92 -3.07 -18.56
C LEU A 76 10.92 -2.04 -19.05
N GLU A 77 12.19 -2.15 -18.66
CA GLU A 77 13.28 -1.33 -19.21
C GLU A 77 13.44 -1.55 -20.73
N GLU A 78 13.99 -0.57 -21.44
CA GLU A 78 14.19 -0.68 -22.90
C GLU A 78 15.10 -1.87 -23.28
N SER A 79 16.05 -2.21 -22.40
CA SER A 79 16.95 -3.34 -22.53
C SER A 79 16.34 -4.68 -22.10
N TYR A 80 15.09 -4.72 -21.66
CA TYR A 80 14.41 -5.96 -21.31
C TYR A 80 14.39 -6.94 -22.51
N PRO A 81 14.74 -8.23 -22.34
CA PRO A 81 14.88 -8.94 -21.05
C PRO A 81 16.29 -8.99 -20.45
N GLN A 82 17.28 -8.27 -20.99
CA GLN A 82 18.64 -8.27 -20.43
C GLN A 82 18.71 -7.59 -19.07
N THR A 83 17.83 -6.63 -18.83
CA THR A 83 17.62 -6.01 -17.52
C THR A 83 16.31 -6.52 -16.90
N CYS A 84 16.30 -6.65 -15.58
CA CYS A 84 15.09 -7.03 -14.86
C CYS A 84 14.01 -5.94 -14.95
N PRO A 85 12.72 -6.30 -14.78
CA PRO A 85 11.64 -5.34 -14.63
C PRO A 85 11.74 -4.54 -13.32
N LEU A 86 11.21 -3.32 -13.31
CA LEU A 86 11.04 -2.53 -12.09
C LEU A 86 9.62 -2.71 -11.56
N CYS A 87 9.49 -3.21 -10.33
CA CYS A 87 8.19 -3.61 -9.76
C CYS A 87 7.75 -2.62 -8.68
N TYR A 88 6.52 -2.11 -8.79
CA TYR A 88 5.94 -1.20 -7.82
C TYR A 88 4.54 -1.63 -7.41
N ILE A 89 4.19 -1.31 -6.17
CA ILE A 89 2.81 -1.32 -5.67
C ILE A 89 2.19 0.06 -5.93
N LYS A 90 0.95 0.09 -6.41
CA LYS A 90 0.20 1.33 -6.68
C LYS A 90 -0.99 1.49 -5.73
N PRO A 91 -0.79 2.00 -4.50
CA PRO A 91 -1.89 2.15 -3.55
C PRO A 91 -2.99 3.06 -4.10
N THR A 92 -4.24 2.74 -3.79
CA THR A 92 -5.34 3.69 -3.98
C THR A 92 -5.25 4.81 -2.92
N PRO A 93 -6.00 5.93 -3.07
CA PRO A 93 -6.01 7.00 -2.07
C PRO A 93 -6.42 6.54 -0.66
N GLU A 94 -7.09 5.40 -0.54
CA GLU A 94 -7.56 4.82 0.72
C GLU A 94 -6.54 3.85 1.33
N MET A 95 -5.46 3.52 0.62
CA MET A 95 -4.47 2.54 1.05
C MET A 95 -3.17 3.20 1.53
N MET A 96 -2.40 2.47 2.35
CA MET A 96 -1.04 2.81 2.77
C MET A 96 -0.10 1.64 2.50
N ILE A 97 1.13 1.95 2.09
CA ILE A 97 2.18 0.94 1.87
C ILE A 97 2.72 0.46 3.22
N MET A 98 2.70 -0.86 3.40
CA MET A 98 3.32 -1.55 4.53
C MET A 98 4.78 -1.85 4.16
N GLN A 99 5.69 -0.99 4.62
CA GLN A 99 7.12 -1.16 4.39
C GLN A 99 7.62 -2.46 5.02
N SER A 100 8.52 -3.14 4.31
CA SER A 100 9.13 -4.38 4.76
C SER A 100 10.55 -4.51 4.19
N LYS A 101 11.24 -5.61 4.51
CA LYS A 101 12.56 -5.91 3.93
C LYS A 101 12.53 -5.97 2.38
N ASN A 102 11.37 -6.24 1.80
CA ASN A 102 11.17 -6.40 0.36
C ASN A 102 10.35 -5.25 -0.27
N ILE A 103 9.91 -4.27 0.53
CA ILE A 103 9.05 -3.19 0.04
C ILE A 103 9.53 -1.87 0.65
N THR A 104 9.93 -0.96 -0.21
CA THR A 104 10.39 0.38 0.17
C THR A 104 9.22 1.33 0.47
N SER A 105 9.53 2.52 0.99
CA SER A 105 8.53 3.56 1.29
C SER A 105 7.79 4.12 0.09
N ASN A 106 8.40 4.10 -1.10
CA ASN A 106 7.78 4.51 -2.37
C ASN A 106 7.03 3.35 -3.06
N GLY A 107 7.00 2.16 -2.45
CA GLY A 107 6.27 1.00 -2.96
C GLY A 107 7.04 0.16 -3.96
N GLU A 108 8.34 0.37 -4.11
CA GLU A 108 9.21 -0.49 -4.91
C GLU A 108 9.36 -1.86 -4.26
N VAL A 109 9.24 -2.91 -5.07
CA VAL A 109 9.29 -4.30 -4.63
C VAL A 109 10.67 -4.85 -4.94
N LEU A 110 11.41 -5.22 -3.89
CA LEU A 110 12.77 -5.74 -3.93
C LEU A 110 12.74 -7.24 -3.71
N LEU A 111 13.15 -8.01 -4.73
CA LEU A 111 13.12 -9.47 -4.71
C LEU A 111 14.49 -10.02 -5.11
N LYS A 112 14.92 -11.11 -4.45
CA LYS A 112 16.07 -11.89 -4.93
C LYS A 112 15.91 -12.34 -6.38
N TYR A 113 14.67 -12.63 -6.80
CA TYR A 113 14.35 -12.99 -8.18
C TYR A 113 14.69 -11.88 -9.18
N LEU A 114 14.60 -10.60 -8.78
CA LEU A 114 15.01 -9.46 -9.60
C LEU A 114 16.53 -9.26 -9.57
N ASP A 115 17.16 -9.49 -8.41
CA ASP A 115 18.62 -9.40 -8.25
C ASP A 115 19.36 -10.45 -9.08
N GLU A 116 18.82 -11.67 -9.16
CA GLU A 116 19.37 -12.82 -9.88
C GLU A 116 18.73 -13.01 -11.27
N TRP A 117 18.10 -11.95 -11.80
CA TRP A 117 17.36 -12.02 -13.06
C TRP A 117 18.24 -12.51 -14.22
N SER A 118 17.78 -13.55 -14.91
CA SER A 118 18.42 -14.09 -16.11
C SER A 118 17.39 -14.26 -17.23
N PRO A 119 17.59 -13.69 -18.44
CA PRO A 119 16.62 -13.78 -19.53
C PRO A 119 16.38 -15.22 -20.03
N ASP A 120 17.27 -16.16 -19.72
CA ASP A 120 17.15 -17.56 -20.13
C ASP A 120 16.30 -18.40 -19.16
N ILE A 121 16.11 -17.92 -17.93
CA ILE A 121 15.48 -18.66 -16.83
C ILE A 121 14.26 -17.93 -16.27
N CYS A 122 14.30 -16.59 -16.26
CA CYS A 122 13.29 -15.73 -15.66
C CYS A 122 12.27 -15.21 -16.68
N ASP A 123 11.02 -15.07 -16.23
CA ASP A 123 9.90 -14.60 -17.05
C ASP A 123 8.91 -13.76 -16.23
N LEU A 124 8.01 -13.03 -16.90
CA LEU A 124 7.07 -12.13 -16.21
C LEU A 124 6.00 -12.88 -15.40
N VAL A 125 5.58 -14.07 -15.82
CA VAL A 125 4.55 -14.85 -15.11
C VAL A 125 5.12 -15.35 -13.79
N SER A 126 6.32 -15.92 -13.84
CA SER A 126 7.06 -16.39 -12.67
C SER A 126 7.38 -15.25 -11.71
N LEU A 127 7.80 -14.07 -12.21
CA LEU A 127 7.99 -12.87 -11.38
C LEU A 127 6.70 -12.48 -10.62
N LEU A 128 5.57 -12.43 -11.31
CA LEU A 128 4.27 -12.11 -10.68
C LEU A 128 3.87 -13.18 -9.65
N GLN A 129 4.15 -14.45 -9.91
CA GLN A 129 3.91 -15.53 -8.95
C GLN A 129 4.77 -15.39 -7.68
N VAL A 130 6.04 -15.01 -7.83
CA VAL A 130 6.93 -14.72 -6.69
C VAL A 130 6.41 -13.51 -5.90
N MET A 131 5.93 -12.47 -6.57
CA MET A 131 5.30 -11.32 -5.90
C MET A 131 4.05 -11.73 -5.12
N ILE A 132 3.18 -12.57 -5.70
CA ILE A 132 1.99 -13.09 -5.01
C ILE A 132 2.42 -13.82 -3.75
N SER A 133 3.32 -14.80 -3.85
CA SER A 133 3.80 -15.57 -2.69
C SER A 133 4.39 -14.67 -1.60
N LEU A 134 5.15 -13.63 -1.96
CA LEU A 134 5.65 -12.65 -0.99
C LEU A 134 4.50 -11.92 -0.26
N PHE A 135 3.47 -11.51 -1.00
CA PHE A 135 2.35 -10.75 -0.46
C PHE A 135 1.36 -11.59 0.36
N GLU A 136 1.33 -12.91 0.12
CA GLU A 136 0.59 -13.87 0.96
C GLU A 136 1.24 -13.99 2.36
N ASP A 137 2.57 -13.95 2.44
CA ASP A 137 3.28 -13.98 3.73
C ASP A 137 3.25 -12.62 4.43
N THR A 138 3.38 -11.53 3.67
CA THR A 138 3.44 -10.17 4.22
C THR A 138 2.70 -9.20 3.30
N PRO A 139 1.44 -8.84 3.64
CA PRO A 139 0.63 -7.96 2.81
C PRO A 139 1.31 -6.60 2.58
N PRO A 140 1.37 -6.14 1.33
CA PRO A 140 2.08 -4.90 0.97
C PRO A 140 1.28 -3.64 1.31
N LEU A 141 -0.02 -3.77 1.59
CA LEU A 141 -0.96 -2.66 1.72
C LEU A 141 -1.88 -2.88 2.92
N CYS A 142 -2.23 -1.79 3.59
CA CYS A 142 -3.33 -1.74 4.53
C CYS A 142 -4.27 -0.58 4.16
N MET A 143 -5.50 -0.62 4.67
CA MET A 143 -6.41 0.52 4.54
C MET A 143 -6.00 1.63 5.52
N LYS A 144 -6.14 2.88 5.09
CA LYS A 144 -6.03 4.04 5.97
C LYS A 144 -7.06 3.90 7.08
N PRO A 145 -6.69 4.19 8.34
CA PRO A 145 -7.67 4.26 9.41
C PRO A 145 -8.72 5.31 9.00
N PHE A 146 -9.99 4.94 9.08
CA PHE A 146 -11.07 5.91 8.92
C PHE A 146 -10.88 6.96 10.01
N ARG A 147 -10.60 8.20 9.60
CA ARG A 147 -10.73 9.32 10.52
C ARG A 147 -12.23 9.46 10.74
N GLU A 148 -12.75 8.94 11.84
CA GLU A 148 -14.02 9.45 12.33
C GLU A 148 -13.87 10.97 12.36
N PRO A 149 -14.77 11.75 11.71
CA PRO A 149 -14.83 13.16 12.03
C PRO A 149 -14.98 13.18 13.55
N VAL A 150 -14.04 13.84 14.23
CA VAL A 150 -14.14 14.07 15.66
C VAL A 150 -15.55 14.61 15.85
N GLN A 151 -16.47 13.75 16.29
CA GLN A 151 -17.61 14.24 17.03
C GLN A 151 -16.91 14.98 18.13
N GLU A 152 -17.05 16.30 18.13
CA GLU A 152 -16.86 17.09 19.32
C GLU A 152 -17.79 16.45 20.34
N SER A 153 -17.27 15.42 20.99
CA SER A 153 -17.86 14.74 22.11
C SER A 153 -18.21 15.88 23.03
N CYS A 154 -19.47 15.95 23.41
CA CYS A 154 -20.08 16.94 24.27
C CYS A 154 -19.31 17.08 25.60
N PHE A 155 -18.13 17.70 25.54
CA PHE A 155 -17.19 17.95 26.63
C PHE A 155 -16.81 19.43 26.70
N LEU A 156 -17.27 20.26 25.73
CA LEU A 156 -17.23 21.71 25.84
C LEU A 156 -18.48 22.32 26.48
N GLN A 157 -19.34 21.53 27.13
CA GLN A 157 -20.39 22.06 28.01
C GLN A 157 -19.98 22.20 29.49
N PHE A 158 -18.74 21.89 29.84
CA PHE A 158 -18.17 22.21 31.15
C PHE A 158 -17.01 23.20 31.05
N HIS A 159 -17.18 24.31 30.35
CA HIS A 159 -16.33 25.47 30.55
C HIS A 159 -17.06 26.57 31.32
N ARG A 160 -16.59 26.70 32.57
CA ARG A 160 -16.59 27.89 33.45
C ARG A 160 -17.92 28.40 33.98
N HIS A 161 -18.31 27.88 35.13
CA HIS A 161 -18.63 28.76 36.25
C HIS A 161 -17.69 28.43 37.41
N SER A 162 -16.54 29.10 37.46
CA SER A 162 -15.81 29.26 38.72
C SER A 162 -16.58 30.29 39.55
N GLU A 163 -17.38 29.85 40.51
CA GLU A 163 -17.97 30.74 41.51
C GLU A 163 -16.85 31.28 42.41
N VAL A 164 -16.43 32.52 42.14
CA VAL A 164 -15.60 33.31 43.05
C VAL A 164 -16.50 33.76 44.20
N ARG A 165 -16.21 33.35 45.44
CA ARG A 165 -16.90 33.84 46.64
C ARG A 165 -15.95 34.65 47.53
N SER A 166 -16.49 35.69 48.14
CA SER A 166 -15.79 36.63 49.01
C SER A 166 -16.01 36.27 50.49
N TRP A 167 -14.96 36.37 51.30
CA TRP A 167 -15.10 36.41 52.75
C TRP A 167 -15.78 37.72 53.21
N PRO A 168 -16.33 37.79 54.44
CA PRO A 168 -16.92 39.01 54.98
C PRO A 168 -15.94 40.20 55.09
N ASP A 169 -14.62 39.94 55.05
CA ASP A 169 -13.56 40.94 55.11
C ASP A 169 -13.06 41.39 53.71
N GLY A 170 -13.63 40.86 52.63
CA GLY A 170 -13.38 41.31 51.26
C GLY A 170 -12.23 40.63 50.52
N SER A 171 -11.56 39.63 51.10
CA SER A 171 -10.55 38.84 50.36
C SER A 171 -11.20 37.73 49.50
N LEU A 172 -10.64 37.47 48.31
CA LEU A 172 -11.12 36.47 47.35
C LEU A 172 -10.31 35.18 47.45
N TYR A 173 -10.97 34.02 47.43
CA TYR A 173 -10.29 32.72 47.35
C TYR A 173 -10.96 31.80 46.33
N LEU A 174 -10.17 30.90 45.76
CA LEU A 174 -10.63 29.82 44.88
C LEU A 174 -10.74 28.53 45.70
N SER A 175 -11.90 27.89 45.67
CA SER A 175 -12.10 26.59 46.31
C SER A 175 -11.65 25.48 45.36
N PHE A 176 -10.64 24.71 45.74
CA PHE A 176 -10.26 23.47 45.06
C PHE A 176 -10.75 22.27 45.88
N PRO A 177 -11.28 21.20 45.26
CA PRO A 177 -11.64 20.00 46.00
C PRO A 177 -10.36 19.29 46.46
N THR A 178 -10.28 18.94 47.74
CA THR A 178 -9.17 18.19 48.33
C THR A 178 -9.27 16.70 47.94
N GLU A 179 -8.25 16.17 47.27
CA GLU A 179 -8.06 14.72 47.08
C GLU A 179 -7.66 14.07 48.41
N ALA A 180 -8.55 13.26 48.99
CA ALA A 180 -8.22 12.21 49.96
C ALA A 180 -9.42 11.27 50.10
N ASP A 181 -9.37 10.09 49.46
CA ASP A 181 -9.67 8.79 50.07
C ASP A 181 -9.40 7.65 49.06
N GLU A 182 -8.26 6.97 49.24
CA GLU A 182 -8.08 5.60 48.74
C GLU A 182 -8.75 4.65 49.73
N LEU A 183 -9.65 3.77 49.27
CA LEU A 183 -9.94 2.50 49.95
C LEU A 183 -10.45 1.42 48.98
N SER A 184 -9.50 0.55 48.63
CA SER A 184 -9.60 -0.90 48.38
C SER A 184 -11.00 -1.52 48.25
N CYS A 185 -11.25 -2.20 47.12
CA CYS A 185 -12.21 -3.29 47.04
C CYS A 185 -11.58 -4.51 46.36
N ARG A 186 -10.92 -5.34 47.18
CA ARG A 186 -10.68 -6.75 46.89
C ARG A 186 -11.80 -7.53 47.58
N GLY A 187 -12.65 -8.20 46.80
CA GLY A 187 -13.77 -8.99 47.30
C GLY A 187 -14.39 -9.82 46.19
N ASN A 188 -14.04 -11.09 46.20
CA ASN A 188 -14.44 -12.21 45.36
C ASN A 188 -15.75 -12.85 45.88
N GLU A 189 -16.38 -13.67 45.00
CA GLU A 189 -17.56 -14.55 45.23
C GLU A 189 -18.93 -13.81 45.13
N THR A 190 -20.01 -14.26 44.45
CA THR A 190 -20.49 -15.58 44.00
C THR A 190 -21.62 -15.41 42.95
N SER A 191 -21.75 -16.36 42.02
CA SER A 191 -22.98 -16.93 41.42
C SER A 191 -24.25 -16.07 41.22
N CYS A 192 -24.68 -15.96 39.95
CA CYS A 192 -25.93 -16.55 39.40
C CYS A 192 -25.81 -16.66 37.87
#